data_AF-A0A523SPQ9-F1
#
_entry.id   AF-A0A523SPQ9-F1
#
_cell.length_a   1.000
_cell.length_b   1.000
_cell.length_c   1.000
_cell.angle_alpha   90.00
_cell.angle_beta   90.00
_cell.angle_gamma   90.00
#
_symmetry.space_group_name_H-M   'P 1'
#
loop_
_entity.id
_entity.type
_entity.pdbx_description
1 polymer ?
#
loop_
_entity_poly.entity_id
_entity_poly.type
_entity_poly.pdbx_seq_one_letter_code
_entity_poly.pdbx_strand_id
1 'polypeptide(L)'
;MQVTHENNNYLWVQLFKIDCGVSITTLQKCMLVCSLKKRKTYLKHQPSNFPFETVPPMSDKPSLVGYCGLYCGACAIYQRMIKNRALQLLEVLNAYQFREIAKEAKEWDPNLEYYPQFEGVLQSLMKTFGECPGCLAGGGPPVCVIRDCCKESGFSTCAECDKMPCDKLEPQIQGYRGHLAMLRRIREIGTKKWTEEMERKVKEGFSYIEVMTKSEK
;
A
#
# COMPACT_ATOMS: atom_id res chain seq x y z
N MET A 1 42.98 0.78 0.00
CA MET A 1 43.06 0.13 1.33
C MET A 1 42.94 1.25 2.36
N GLN A 2 42.07 1.26 3.35
CA GLN A 2 41.17 0.27 3.93
C GLN A 2 40.08 1.03 4.70
N VAL A 3 38.90 0.42 4.82
CA VAL A 3 37.73 0.86 5.59
C VAL A 3 37.99 0.70 7.09
N THR A 4 37.57 1.68 7.90
CA THR A 4 37.21 1.45 9.31
C THR A 4 35.86 2.09 9.62
N HIS A 5 34.90 1.24 9.98
CA HIS A 5 33.57 1.57 10.49
C HIS A 5 33.69 2.21 11.88
N GLU A 6 32.97 3.31 12.15
CA GLU A 6 32.57 3.63 13.53
C GLU A 6 31.26 4.45 13.59
N ASN A 7 30.27 3.78 14.20
CA ASN A 7 28.94 4.17 14.66
C ASN A 7 28.58 5.65 14.79
N ASN A 8 27.62 6.08 13.95
CA ASN A 8 27.01 7.40 13.97
C ASN A 8 25.79 7.45 14.93
N ASN A 9 26.01 7.25 16.24
CA ASN A 9 24.96 7.18 17.26
C ASN A 9 24.88 8.40 18.21
N TYR A 10 25.52 9.52 17.87
CA TYR A 10 25.68 10.64 18.81
C TYR A 10 25.04 11.97 18.40
N LEU A 11 24.24 12.03 17.33
CA LEU A 11 23.61 13.30 16.92
C LEU A 11 22.33 13.68 17.68
N TRP A 12 21.73 12.80 18.48
CA TRP A 12 20.46 13.09 19.16
C TRP A 12 20.59 13.82 20.52
N VAL A 13 21.79 13.99 21.04
CA VAL A 13 22.00 14.45 22.44
C VAL A 13 22.26 15.95 22.55
N GLN A 14 22.56 16.66 21.46
CA GLN A 14 23.05 18.06 21.57
C GLN A 14 21.99 19.17 21.43
N LEU A 15 20.70 18.87 21.21
CA LEU A 15 19.69 19.91 20.93
C LEU A 15 18.70 20.23 22.07
N PHE A 16 18.91 19.72 23.29
CA PHE A 16 18.10 20.12 24.46
C PHE A 16 18.90 21.00 25.42
N LYS A 17 19.05 22.28 25.05
CA LYS A 17 19.23 23.38 26.01
C LYS A 17 17.92 24.17 26.04
N ILE A 18 17.00 23.75 26.90
CA ILE A 18 15.82 24.54 27.27
C ILE A 18 15.91 24.75 28.79
N ASP A 19 16.04 26.01 29.19
CA ASP A 19 15.91 26.48 30.56
C ASP A 19 14.47 26.30 31.05
N CYS A 20 14.14 25.10 31.49
CA CYS A 20 12.95 24.84 32.27
C CYS A 20 13.36 24.08 33.53
N GLY A 21 13.11 24.68 34.69
CA GLY A 21 13.41 24.17 36.04
C GLY A 21 12.62 22.92 36.45
N VAL A 22 12.39 21.99 35.52
CA VAL A 22 11.89 20.64 35.80
C VAL A 22 13.06 19.70 35.54
N SER A 23 13.58 19.07 36.60
CA SER A 23 14.77 18.23 36.46
C SER A 23 14.51 17.13 35.43
N ILE A 24 15.40 17.06 34.43
CA ILE A 24 15.50 16.08 33.33
C ILE A 24 15.32 14.63 33.82
N THR A 25 15.54 14.36 35.10
CA THR A 25 15.46 13.02 35.69
C THR A 25 14.05 12.45 35.80
N THR A 26 12.98 13.26 35.81
CA THR A 26 11.60 12.74 35.99
C THR A 26 11.01 12.20 34.68
N LEU A 27 11.22 12.90 33.56
CA LEU A 27 10.77 12.47 32.22
C LEU A 27 11.60 11.29 31.70
N GLN A 28 12.92 11.29 31.92
CA GLN A 28 13.76 10.14 31.57
C GLN A 28 13.40 8.89 32.40
N LYS A 29 13.07 9.01 33.69
CA LYS A 29 12.70 7.84 34.53
C LYS A 29 11.31 7.30 34.20
N CYS A 30 10.32 8.14 33.88
CA CYS A 30 9.00 7.66 33.45
C CYS A 30 9.04 6.92 32.11
N MET A 31 9.80 7.44 31.13
CA MET A 31 9.98 6.77 29.84
C MET A 31 10.83 5.50 29.95
N LEU A 32 11.83 5.43 30.83
CA LEU A 32 12.66 4.22 30.99
C LEU A 32 11.93 3.09 31.74
N VAL A 33 11.21 3.40 32.82
CA VAL A 33 10.64 2.37 33.72
C VAL A 33 9.34 1.77 33.18
N CYS A 34 8.51 2.55 32.49
CA CYS A 34 7.30 2.04 31.82
C CYS A 34 7.65 1.23 30.55
N SER A 35 8.76 1.60 29.89
CA SER A 35 9.27 0.95 28.67
C SER A 35 9.89 -0.42 28.92
N LEU A 36 10.58 -0.66 30.04
CA LEU A 36 11.37 -1.90 30.22
C LEU A 36 10.55 -3.16 30.58
N LYS A 37 9.45 -3.06 31.32
CA LYS A 37 8.60 -4.23 31.64
C LYS A 37 7.71 -4.66 30.47
N LYS A 38 7.26 -3.72 29.62
CA LYS A 38 6.43 -4.02 28.43
C LYS A 38 7.24 -4.22 27.14
N ARG A 39 8.48 -3.72 27.02
CA ARG A 39 9.39 -4.05 25.89
C ARG A 39 9.79 -5.53 25.86
N LYS A 40 9.97 -6.17 27.02
CA LYS A 40 10.38 -7.59 27.07
C LYS A 40 9.32 -8.55 26.52
N THR A 41 8.04 -8.17 26.51
CA THR A 41 6.96 -8.96 25.90
C THR A 41 6.81 -8.67 24.41
N TYR A 42 7.01 -7.42 23.98
CA TYR A 42 6.92 -7.02 22.57
C TYR A 42 8.13 -7.48 21.73
N LEU A 43 9.36 -7.41 22.28
CA LEU A 43 10.57 -7.88 21.61
C LEU A 43 10.66 -9.41 21.49
N LYS A 44 9.95 -10.17 22.33
CA LYS A 44 9.79 -11.62 22.19
C LYS A 44 8.84 -12.01 21.05
N HIS A 45 8.07 -11.06 20.52
CA HIS A 45 7.11 -11.25 19.45
C HIS A 45 7.46 -10.43 18.21
N GLN A 46 8.73 -10.03 18.00
CA GLN A 46 9.10 -9.47 16.70
C GLN A 46 8.72 -10.46 15.60
N PRO A 47 7.77 -10.16 14.71
CA PRO A 47 7.53 -11.01 13.57
C PRO A 47 8.66 -10.62 12.61
N SER A 48 9.78 -11.32 12.73
CA SER A 48 10.98 -11.12 11.91
C SER A 48 10.77 -11.51 10.45
N ASN A 49 9.52 -11.71 10.03
CA ASN A 49 9.03 -11.87 8.69
C ASN A 49 7.51 -11.71 8.81
N PHE A 50 6.96 -10.51 8.61
CA PHE A 50 5.51 -10.42 8.39
C PHE A 50 5.26 -11.05 7.03
N PRO A 51 4.66 -12.26 6.97
CA PRO A 51 4.34 -12.84 5.70
C PRO A 51 3.35 -11.88 5.05
N PHE A 52 3.69 -11.39 3.87
CA PHE A 52 2.68 -10.85 2.98
C PHE A 52 1.63 -11.95 2.89
N GLU A 53 0.45 -11.76 3.52
CA GLU A 53 -0.63 -12.73 3.39
C GLU A 53 -0.74 -13.03 1.91
N THR A 54 -0.42 -14.27 1.56
CA THR A 54 -0.25 -14.66 0.18
C THR A 54 -1.55 -14.35 -0.53
N VAL A 55 -1.42 -13.83 -1.76
CA VAL A 55 -2.56 -13.54 -2.64
C VAL A 55 -3.57 -14.67 -2.49
N PRO A 56 -4.84 -14.39 -2.13
CA PRO A 56 -5.79 -15.42 -1.76
C PRO A 56 -5.81 -16.52 -2.84
N PRO A 57 -5.77 -17.81 -2.44
CA PRO A 57 -5.66 -18.91 -3.39
C PRO A 57 -6.78 -18.82 -4.43
N MET A 58 -6.38 -18.95 -5.70
CA MET A 58 -7.28 -18.90 -6.84
C MET A 58 -8.19 -20.13 -6.84
N SER A 59 -9.47 -19.92 -6.55
CA SER A 59 -10.55 -20.88 -6.77
C SER A 59 -11.44 -20.35 -7.89
N ASP A 60 -11.58 -21.07 -9.01
CA ASP A 60 -12.60 -20.95 -10.09
C ASP A 60 -13.26 -19.57 -10.27
N LYS A 61 -12.46 -18.51 -10.34
CA LYS A 61 -12.93 -17.13 -10.44
C LYS A 61 -12.99 -16.67 -11.90
N PRO A 62 -13.93 -15.78 -12.26
CA PRO A 62 -13.87 -15.06 -13.52
C PRO A 62 -12.49 -14.42 -13.68
N SER A 63 -12.00 -14.29 -14.93
CA SER A 63 -10.64 -13.82 -15.18
C SER A 63 -10.36 -12.56 -14.36
N LEU A 64 -9.23 -12.51 -13.64
CA LEU A 64 -8.84 -11.32 -12.88
C LEU A 64 -8.42 -10.16 -13.81
N VAL A 65 -8.60 -10.29 -15.11
CA VAL A 65 -8.45 -9.22 -16.10
C VAL A 65 -9.66 -8.30 -16.02
N GLY A 66 -9.43 -7.04 -15.70
CA GLY A 66 -10.47 -6.02 -15.71
C GLY A 66 -10.86 -5.59 -17.13
N TYR A 67 -11.94 -4.85 -17.25
CA TYR A 67 -12.46 -4.36 -18.53
C TYR A 67 -11.41 -3.59 -19.36
N CYS A 68 -10.50 -2.86 -18.72
CA CYS A 68 -9.40 -2.16 -19.41
C CYS A 68 -8.21 -3.06 -19.78
N GLY A 69 -8.22 -4.35 -19.43
CA GLY A 69 -7.12 -5.30 -19.65
C GLY A 69 -6.11 -5.40 -18.49
N LEU A 70 -6.17 -4.51 -17.49
CA LEU A 70 -5.33 -4.61 -16.30
C LEU A 70 -5.66 -5.86 -15.49
N TYR A 71 -4.64 -6.50 -14.93
CA TYR A 71 -4.77 -7.72 -14.13
C TYR A 71 -4.90 -7.38 -12.63
N CYS A 72 -6.07 -7.65 -12.03
CA CYS A 72 -6.36 -7.37 -10.62
C CYS A 72 -5.37 -8.06 -9.69
N GLY A 73 -4.85 -9.23 -10.06
CA GLY A 73 -3.82 -9.91 -9.27
C GLY A 73 -2.50 -9.14 -9.16
N ALA A 74 -2.28 -8.06 -9.92
CA ALA A 74 -1.14 -7.12 -9.78
C ALA A 74 -1.53 -5.77 -9.15
N CYS A 75 -2.79 -5.59 -8.74
CA CYS A 75 -3.32 -4.36 -8.16
C CYS A 75 -3.14 -4.33 -6.64
N ALA A 76 -2.57 -3.24 -6.13
CA ALA A 76 -2.31 -3.05 -4.69
C ALA A 76 -3.57 -3.12 -3.82
N ILE A 77 -4.72 -2.69 -4.32
CA ILE A 77 -6.00 -2.76 -3.59
C ILE A 77 -6.51 -4.21 -3.55
N TYR A 78 -6.51 -4.91 -4.68
CA TYR A 78 -6.96 -6.31 -4.75
C TYR A 78 -6.07 -7.23 -3.91
N GLN A 79 -4.75 -7.02 -3.95
CA GLN A 79 -3.77 -7.72 -3.11
C GLN A 79 -3.78 -7.28 -1.64
N ARG A 80 -4.69 -6.39 -1.23
CA ARG A 80 -4.81 -5.87 0.14
C ARG A 80 -3.55 -5.15 0.66
N MET A 81 -2.67 -4.68 -0.23
CA MET A 81 -1.43 -4.00 0.16
C MET A 81 -1.71 -2.77 1.04
N ILE A 82 -2.68 -1.93 0.65
CA ILE A 82 -3.03 -0.73 1.41
C ILE A 82 -3.51 -1.10 2.83
N LYS A 83 -4.41 -2.08 2.94
CA LYS A 83 -4.92 -2.60 4.22
C LYS A 83 -3.76 -3.11 5.09
N ASN A 84 -2.91 -3.96 4.53
CA ASN A 84 -1.82 -4.59 5.27
C ASN A 84 -0.80 -3.55 5.76
N ARG A 85 -0.47 -2.55 4.94
CA ARG A 85 0.44 -1.47 5.34
C ARG A 85 -0.17 -0.55 6.39
N ALA A 86 -1.45 -0.19 6.25
CA ALA A 86 -2.14 0.61 7.25
C ALA A 86 -2.24 -0.11 8.59
N LEU A 87 -2.56 -1.42 8.57
CA LEU A 87 -2.61 -2.26 9.77
C LEU A 87 -1.24 -2.36 10.45
N GLN A 88 -0.18 -2.67 9.69
CA GLN A 88 1.18 -2.76 10.23
C GLN A 88 1.62 -1.47 10.92
N LEU A 89 1.36 -0.31 10.30
CA LEU A 89 1.70 0.98 10.89
C LEU A 89 0.90 1.22 12.18
N LEU A 90 -0.41 0.95 12.16
CA LEU A 90 -1.28 1.12 13.31
C LEU A 90 -0.86 0.22 14.48
N GLU A 91 -0.48 -1.03 14.23
CA GLU A 91 0.02 -1.97 15.24
C GLU A 91 1.30 -1.47 15.92
N VAL A 92 2.25 -0.94 15.13
CA VAL A 92 3.48 -0.35 15.66
C VAL A 92 3.15 0.87 16.51
N LEU A 93 2.34 1.80 16.01
CA LEU A 93 1.97 3.02 16.75
C LEU A 93 1.25 2.70 18.06
N ASN A 94 0.32 1.74 18.05
CA ASN A 94 -0.39 1.29 19.25
C ASN A 94 0.55 0.68 20.28
N ALA A 95 1.55 -0.10 19.86
CA ALA A 95 2.53 -0.70 20.77
C ALA A 95 3.36 0.33 21.54
N TYR A 96 3.64 1.48 20.91
CA TYR A 96 4.30 2.60 21.55
C TYR A 96 3.32 3.55 22.28
N GLN A 97 2.01 3.25 22.27
CA GLN A 97 0.97 4.13 22.81
C GLN A 97 1.07 5.55 22.21
N PHE A 98 1.28 5.62 20.89
CA PHE A 98 1.60 6.87 20.21
C PHE A 98 0.50 7.93 20.32
N ARG A 99 -0.75 7.52 20.57
CA ARG A 99 -1.84 8.43 20.93
C ARG A 99 -1.54 9.32 22.13
N GLU A 100 -0.91 8.78 23.16
CA GLU A 100 -0.53 9.54 24.36
C GLU A 100 0.72 10.38 24.08
N ILE A 101 1.69 9.81 23.36
CA ILE A 101 2.89 10.53 22.92
C ILE A 101 2.51 11.77 22.10
N ALA A 102 1.55 11.65 21.17
CA ALA A 102 1.11 12.74 20.31
C ALA A 102 0.50 13.91 21.10
N LYS A 103 -0.15 13.67 22.25
CA LYS A 103 -0.71 14.74 23.09
C LYS A 103 0.36 15.65 23.68
N GLU A 104 1.53 15.10 23.99
CA GLU A 104 2.68 15.85 24.53
C GLU A 104 3.55 16.39 23.38
N ALA A 105 3.81 15.56 22.37
CA ALA A 105 4.68 15.90 21.26
C ALA A 105 4.13 16.98 20.34
N LYS A 106 2.83 17.30 20.41
CA LYS A 106 2.23 18.45 19.68
C LYS A 106 2.85 19.80 20.05
N GLU A 107 3.41 19.92 21.26
CA GLU A 107 4.12 21.13 21.68
C GLU A 107 5.41 21.33 20.87
N TRP A 108 5.99 20.25 20.34
CA TRP A 108 7.17 20.26 19.48
C TRP A 108 6.82 20.25 17.99
N ASP A 109 5.82 19.46 17.59
CA ASP A 109 5.27 19.43 16.23
C ASP A 109 3.74 19.56 16.27
N PRO A 110 3.20 20.77 16.00
CA PRO A 110 1.76 21.02 16.04
C PRO A 110 0.93 20.06 15.18
N ASN A 111 1.48 19.45 14.13
CA ASN A 111 0.74 18.48 13.30
C ASN A 111 0.29 17.24 14.08
N LEU A 112 0.93 16.92 15.20
CA LEU A 112 0.57 15.77 16.03
C LEU A 112 -0.76 15.99 16.79
N GLU A 113 -1.31 17.21 16.80
CA GLU A 113 -2.69 17.44 17.27
C GLU A 113 -3.72 16.66 16.44
N TYR A 114 -3.41 16.38 15.17
CA TYR A 114 -4.28 15.65 14.23
C TYR A 114 -4.15 14.13 14.32
N TYR A 115 -3.42 13.59 15.31
CA TYR A 115 -3.20 12.16 15.43
C TYR A 115 -4.51 11.34 15.52
N PRO A 116 -5.56 11.75 16.25
CA PRO A 116 -6.85 11.04 16.24
C PRO A 116 -7.48 10.95 14.85
N GLN A 117 -7.38 12.01 14.05
CA GLN A 117 -7.88 12.07 12.67
C GLN A 117 -7.05 11.13 11.80
N PHE A 118 -5.72 11.13 11.95
CA PHE A 118 -4.82 10.22 11.26
C PHE A 118 -5.16 8.74 11.53
N GLU A 119 -5.41 8.35 12.78
CA GLU A 119 -5.86 6.99 13.10
C GLU A 119 -7.21 6.66 12.44
N GLY A 120 -8.15 7.61 12.42
CA GLY A 120 -9.43 7.48 11.72
C GLY A 120 -9.26 7.26 10.20
N VAL A 121 -8.27 7.93 9.59
CA VAL A 121 -7.92 7.73 8.18
C VAL A 121 -7.34 6.33 7.96
N LEU A 122 -6.40 5.85 8.80
CA LEU A 122 -5.86 4.49 8.69
C LEU A 122 -6.96 3.42 8.76
N GLN A 123 -7.90 3.57 9.71
CA GLN A 123 -9.05 2.69 9.83
C GLN A 123 -9.94 2.72 8.58
N SER A 124 -10.17 3.92 8.03
CA SER A 124 -10.94 4.10 6.81
C SER A 124 -10.26 3.47 5.60
N LEU A 125 -8.93 3.56 5.47
CA LEU A 125 -8.18 2.89 4.41
C LEU A 125 -8.36 1.37 4.46
N MET A 126 -8.27 0.77 5.65
CA MET A 126 -8.47 -0.66 5.83
C MET A 126 -9.91 -1.09 5.50
N LYS A 127 -10.90 -0.30 5.90
CA LYS A 127 -12.32 -0.58 5.64
C LYS A 127 -12.67 -0.46 4.16
N THR A 128 -12.22 0.61 3.51
CA THR A 128 -12.60 0.95 2.13
C THR A 128 -11.84 0.14 1.09
N PHE A 129 -10.55 -0.14 1.33
CA PHE A 129 -9.67 -0.80 0.36
C PHE A 129 -9.24 -2.20 0.78
N GLY A 130 -9.88 -2.77 1.80
CA GLY A 130 -9.48 -4.05 2.38
C GLY A 130 -9.99 -5.30 1.66
N GLU A 131 -11.08 -5.18 0.92
CA GLU A 131 -11.81 -6.32 0.35
C GLU A 131 -12.33 -6.02 -1.06
N CYS A 132 -11.42 -5.72 -1.99
CA CYS A 132 -11.81 -5.56 -3.39
C CYS A 132 -12.08 -6.93 -4.04
N PRO A 133 -13.30 -7.17 -4.57
CA PRO A 133 -13.64 -8.46 -5.19
C PRO A 133 -13.01 -8.65 -6.58
N GLY A 134 -12.43 -7.60 -7.16
CA GLY A 134 -11.90 -7.57 -8.53
C GLY A 134 -12.88 -6.92 -9.52
N CYS A 135 -12.36 -6.38 -10.63
CA CYS A 135 -13.13 -5.52 -11.52
C CYS A 135 -14.40 -6.18 -12.10
N LEU A 136 -14.30 -7.43 -12.56
CA LEU A 136 -15.45 -8.17 -13.11
C LEU A 136 -16.45 -8.63 -12.04
N ALA A 137 -16.04 -8.63 -10.76
CA ALA A 137 -16.88 -9.01 -9.62
C ALA A 137 -17.42 -7.78 -8.86
N GLY A 138 -17.54 -6.63 -9.54
CA GLY A 138 -18.09 -5.40 -8.95
C GLY A 138 -17.07 -4.50 -8.23
N GLY A 139 -15.78 -4.81 -8.32
CA GLY A 139 -14.71 -3.94 -7.83
C GLY A 139 -14.33 -2.80 -8.78
N GLY A 140 -13.24 -2.12 -8.45
CA GLY A 140 -12.77 -0.93 -9.17
C GLY A 140 -13.44 0.37 -8.69
N PRO A 141 -13.23 1.50 -9.37
CA PRO A 141 -13.84 2.76 -8.97
C PRO A 141 -15.37 2.71 -9.09
N PRO A 142 -16.11 3.45 -8.23
CA PRO A 142 -17.57 3.51 -8.27
C PRO A 142 -18.12 3.91 -9.65
N VAL A 143 -17.45 4.87 -10.30
CA VAL A 143 -17.75 5.30 -11.68
C VAL A 143 -16.61 4.84 -12.58
N CYS A 144 -16.93 4.08 -13.62
CA CYS A 144 -15.93 3.54 -14.56
C CYS A 144 -16.49 3.48 -15.98
N VAL A 145 -16.16 4.49 -16.78
CA VAL A 145 -16.61 4.63 -18.18
C VAL A 145 -16.28 3.39 -19.03
N ILE A 146 -15.12 2.77 -18.79
CA ILE A 146 -14.71 1.55 -19.52
C ILE A 146 -15.60 0.36 -19.17
N ARG A 147 -15.90 0.17 -17.89
CA ARG A 147 -16.78 -0.93 -17.44
C ARG A 147 -18.14 -0.82 -18.08
N ASP A 148 -18.70 0.38 -18.06
CA ASP A 148 -20.04 0.62 -18.59
C ASP A 148 -20.06 0.42 -20.11
N CYS A 149 -19.06 0.96 -20.83
CA CYS A 149 -18.90 0.76 -22.27
C CYS A 149 -18.73 -0.71 -22.66
N CYS A 150 -17.94 -1.50 -21.91
CA CYS A 150 -17.77 -2.93 -22.17
C CYS A 150 -19.07 -3.70 -21.93
N LYS A 151 -19.81 -3.40 -20.84
CA LYS A 151 -21.11 -4.03 -20.56
C LYS A 151 -22.14 -3.74 -21.66
N GLU A 152 -22.25 -2.49 -22.09
CA GLU A 152 -23.15 -2.09 -23.19
C GLU A 152 -22.80 -2.79 -24.51
N SER A 153 -21.51 -3.00 -24.77
CA SER A 153 -21.01 -3.63 -25.99
C SER A 153 -20.95 -5.16 -25.92
N GLY A 154 -21.23 -5.76 -24.75
CA GLY A 154 -21.08 -7.20 -24.52
C GLY A 154 -19.64 -7.71 -24.49
N PHE A 155 -18.65 -6.83 -24.33
CA PHE A 155 -17.23 -7.20 -24.29
C PHE A 155 -16.76 -7.53 -22.88
N SER A 156 -15.88 -8.53 -22.76
CA SER A 156 -15.22 -8.81 -21.47
C SER A 156 -14.06 -7.85 -21.20
N THR A 157 -13.38 -7.40 -22.27
CA THR A 157 -12.28 -6.44 -22.21
C THR A 157 -12.29 -5.48 -23.41
N CYS A 158 -11.65 -4.31 -23.28
CA CYS A 158 -11.43 -3.40 -24.41
C CYS A 158 -10.63 -4.03 -25.55
N ALA A 159 -9.88 -5.11 -25.31
CA ALA A 159 -9.10 -5.80 -26.33
C ALA A 159 -9.98 -6.41 -27.44
N GLU A 160 -11.25 -6.72 -27.13
CA GLU A 160 -12.24 -7.23 -28.09
C GLU A 160 -12.82 -6.12 -28.99
N CYS A 161 -12.63 -4.85 -28.64
CA CYS A 161 -13.23 -3.75 -29.39
C CYS A 161 -12.40 -3.36 -30.62
N ASP A 162 -12.99 -3.44 -31.82
CA ASP A 162 -12.32 -3.04 -33.07
C ASP A 162 -11.89 -1.58 -33.10
N LYS A 163 -12.56 -0.72 -32.32
CA LYS A 163 -12.26 0.71 -32.19
C LYS A 163 -11.09 1.00 -31.23
N MET A 164 -10.44 -0.02 -30.67
CA MET A 164 -9.32 0.17 -29.76
C MET A 164 -8.02 0.53 -30.51
N PRO A 165 -7.27 1.57 -30.08
CA PRO A 165 -7.56 2.47 -28.95
C PRO A 165 -8.58 3.55 -29.28
N CYS A 166 -9.37 3.98 -28.28
CA CYS A 166 -10.31 5.10 -28.38
C CYS A 166 -10.19 6.03 -27.15
N ASP A 167 -10.79 7.21 -27.22
CA ASP A 167 -10.65 8.27 -26.20
C ASP A 167 -11.04 7.84 -24.78
N LYS A 168 -11.93 6.84 -24.64
CA LYS A 168 -12.33 6.30 -23.33
C LYS A 168 -11.18 5.60 -22.59
N LEU A 169 -10.12 5.20 -23.29
CA LEU A 169 -8.93 4.57 -22.73
C LEU A 169 -7.84 5.56 -22.31
N GLU A 170 -8.00 6.85 -22.62
CA GLU A 170 -6.98 7.86 -22.39
C GLU A 170 -6.47 7.89 -20.93
N PRO A 171 -7.34 7.84 -19.89
CA PRO A 171 -6.87 7.82 -18.51
C PRO A 171 -5.96 6.63 -18.18
N GLN A 172 -6.21 5.46 -18.79
CA GLN A 172 -5.42 4.25 -18.57
C GLN A 172 -4.13 4.26 -19.37
N ILE A 173 -4.16 4.81 -20.59
CA ILE A 173 -2.95 4.98 -21.41
C ILE A 173 -1.96 5.93 -20.73
N GLN A 174 -2.46 7.01 -20.13
CA GLN A 174 -1.64 7.96 -19.38
C GLN A 174 -1.21 7.41 -18.01
N GLY A 175 -2.11 6.72 -17.29
CA GLY A 175 -1.84 6.22 -15.95
C GLY A 175 -0.99 4.95 -15.86
N TYR A 176 -0.95 4.13 -16.93
CA TYR A 176 -0.20 2.88 -16.96
C TYR A 176 0.68 2.78 -18.19
N ARG A 177 2.00 2.94 -18.00
CA ARG A 177 2.97 2.79 -19.10
C ARG A 177 2.83 1.42 -19.75
N GLY A 178 2.71 1.42 -21.09
CA GLY A 178 2.54 0.20 -21.86
C GLY A 178 1.13 -0.39 -21.88
N HIS A 179 0.12 0.33 -21.36
CA HIS A 179 -1.28 -0.14 -21.36
C HIS A 179 -1.79 -0.53 -22.76
N LEU A 180 -1.45 0.24 -23.79
CA LEU A 180 -1.87 -0.09 -25.16
C LEU A 180 -1.17 -1.35 -25.70
N ALA A 181 0.12 -1.53 -25.38
CA ALA A 181 0.86 -2.74 -25.74
C ALA A 181 0.26 -3.98 -25.03
N MET A 182 -0.12 -3.83 -23.76
CA MET A 182 -0.86 -4.84 -23.00
C MET A 182 -2.18 -5.21 -23.69
N LEU A 183 -2.99 -4.23 -24.07
CA LEU A 183 -4.27 -4.48 -24.73
C LEU A 183 -4.11 -5.19 -26.09
N ARG A 184 -3.10 -4.80 -26.88
CA ARG A 184 -2.73 -5.51 -28.13
C ARG A 184 -2.30 -6.95 -27.84
N ARG A 185 -1.50 -7.16 -26.79
CA ARG A 185 -1.10 -8.51 -26.36
C ARG A 185 -2.30 -9.38 -26.01
N ILE A 186 -3.27 -8.84 -25.26
CA ILE A 186 -4.52 -9.55 -24.93
C ILE A 186 -5.27 -9.94 -26.19
N ARG A 187 -5.37 -9.05 -27.19
CA ARG A 187 -6.02 -9.34 -28.48
C ARG A 187 -5.32 -10.49 -29.22
N GLU A 188 -4.00 -10.56 -29.16
CA GLU A 188 -3.22 -11.60 -29.84
C GLU A 188 -3.34 -12.99 -29.18
N ILE A 189 -3.32 -13.06 -27.84
CA ILE A 189 -3.22 -14.35 -27.12
C ILE A 189 -4.49 -14.77 -26.37
N GLY A 190 -5.46 -13.86 -26.26
CA GLY A 190 -6.66 -14.04 -25.47
C GLY A 190 -6.43 -13.88 -23.95
N THR A 191 -7.53 -13.59 -23.25
CA THR A 191 -7.56 -13.28 -21.81
C THR A 191 -6.99 -14.39 -20.93
N LYS A 192 -7.16 -15.66 -21.32
CA LYS A 192 -6.67 -16.81 -20.55
C LYS A 192 -5.13 -16.85 -20.51
N LYS A 193 -4.47 -16.81 -21.67
CA LYS A 193 -2.99 -16.80 -21.73
C LYS A 193 -2.42 -15.54 -21.10
N TRP A 194 -3.09 -14.39 -21.27
CA TRP A 194 -2.71 -13.16 -20.59
C TRP A 194 -2.75 -13.29 -19.06
N THR A 195 -3.79 -13.94 -18.53
CA THR A 195 -3.92 -14.23 -17.10
C THR A 195 -2.73 -15.06 -16.59
N GLU A 196 -2.38 -16.14 -17.29
CA GLU A 196 -1.24 -17.00 -16.96
C GLU A 196 0.10 -16.21 -16.99
N GLU A 197 0.31 -15.35 -18.00
CA GLU A 197 1.49 -14.49 -18.10
C GLU A 197 1.59 -13.52 -16.91
N MET A 198 0.47 -12.89 -16.53
CA MET A 198 0.44 -11.94 -15.43
C MET A 198 0.58 -12.60 -14.06
N GLU A 199 0.03 -13.79 -13.88
CA GLU A 199 0.24 -14.58 -12.66
C GLU A 199 1.71 -14.91 -12.43
N ARG A 200 2.42 -15.31 -13.50
CA ARG A 200 3.87 -15.54 -13.43
C ARG A 200 4.61 -14.26 -13.03
N LYS A 201 4.30 -13.13 -13.69
CA LYS A 201 4.91 -11.83 -13.36
C LYS A 201 4.66 -11.44 -11.91
N VAL A 202 3.44 -11.61 -11.40
CA VAL A 202 3.11 -11.30 -10.00
C VAL A 202 3.88 -12.20 -9.03
N LYS A 203 4.03 -13.50 -9.34
CA LYS A 203 4.87 -14.41 -8.55
C LYS A 203 6.35 -14.00 -8.55
N GLU A 204 6.82 -13.39 -9.64
CA GLU A 204 8.16 -12.80 -9.77
C GLU A 204 8.29 -11.41 -9.13
N GLY A 205 7.21 -10.88 -8.53
CA GLY A 205 7.22 -9.61 -7.79
C GLY A 205 6.60 -8.42 -8.51
N PHE A 206 6.06 -8.59 -9.72
CA PHE A 206 5.44 -7.50 -10.47
C PHE A 206 4.23 -6.91 -9.73
N SER A 207 4.24 -5.59 -9.60
CA SER A 207 3.10 -4.78 -9.12
C SER A 207 2.93 -3.56 -9.99
N TYR A 208 1.69 -3.14 -10.21
CA TYR A 208 1.44 -1.87 -10.93
C TYR A 208 1.99 -0.65 -10.20
N ILE A 209 2.30 -0.73 -8.90
CA ILE A 209 2.98 0.34 -8.17
C ILE A 209 4.28 0.73 -8.89
N GLU A 210 5.08 -0.24 -9.31
CA GLU A 210 6.37 0.01 -9.96
C GLU A 210 6.23 0.69 -11.33
N VAL A 211 5.12 0.43 -12.01
CA VAL A 211 4.79 1.04 -13.30
C VAL A 211 4.33 2.48 -13.12
N MET A 212 3.62 2.78 -12.02
CA MET A 212 3.13 4.12 -11.69
C MET A 212 4.21 5.02 -11.07
N THR A 213 5.19 4.48 -10.36
CA THR A 213 6.21 5.26 -9.64
C THR A 213 7.43 5.63 -10.48
N LYS A 214 7.68 4.93 -11.60
CA LYS A 214 8.73 5.28 -12.56
C LYS A 214 8.28 6.48 -13.41
N SER A 215 8.29 7.66 -12.79
CA SER A 215 8.46 8.91 -13.52
C SER A 215 9.91 8.96 -14.02
N GLU A 216 10.10 8.96 -15.33
CA GLU A 216 11.41 9.26 -15.90
C GLU A 216 11.73 10.73 -15.56
N LYS A 217 12.86 10.93 -14.88
CA LYS A 217 13.58 12.20 -14.86
C LYS A 217 14.12 12.50 -16.25
#